data_AF-A0A7S3HIW1-F1
#
_entry.id   AF-A0A7S3HIW1-F1
#
_cell.length_a   1.000
_cell.length_b   1.000
_cell.length_c   1.000
_cell.angle_alpha   90.00
_cell.angle_beta   90.00
_cell.angle_gamma   90.00
#
_symmetry.space_group_name_H-M   'P 1'
#
loop_
_entity.id
_entity.type
_entity.pdbx_description
1 polymer ?
#
loop_
_entity_poly.entity_id
_entity_poly.type
_entity_poly.pdbx_seq_one_letter_code
_entity_poly.pdbx_strand_id
1 'polypeptide(L)'
;SSLFQEQIDDNARAWFSYLMCARWMGLRLDMETAVVLAFVCFLAVVLRSTVDVGLLGFALVYTMSLSGLFQWAVRVSVEVETQMTAVERISSYCKLPPEEG
;
A
#
# COMPACT_ATOMS: atom_id res chain seq x y z
N SER A 1 20.33 31.13 -7.10
CA SER A 1 18.87 30.97 -7.00
C SER A 1 18.35 29.87 -7.92
N SER A 2 18.78 29.79 -9.18
CA SER A 2 18.36 28.72 -10.13
C SER A 2 18.73 27.29 -9.69
N LEU A 3 19.94 27.10 -9.15
CA LEU A 3 20.45 25.77 -8.75
C LEU A 3 19.66 25.14 -7.60
N PHE A 4 19.18 25.96 -6.66
CA PHE A 4 18.29 25.53 -5.58
C PHE A 4 16.90 25.13 -6.11
N GLN A 5 16.39 25.87 -7.10
CA GLN A 5 15.12 25.57 -7.75
C GLN A 5 15.16 24.22 -8.45
N GLU A 6 16.26 23.93 -9.16
CA GLU A 6 16.46 22.67 -9.89
C GLU A 6 16.48 21.45 -8.97
N GLN A 7 17.15 21.55 -7.81
CA GLN A 7 17.17 20.48 -6.80
C GLN A 7 15.80 20.26 -6.14
N ILE A 8 15.03 21.33 -5.92
CA ILE A 8 13.65 21.21 -5.44
C ILE A 8 12.79 20.49 -6.49
N ASP A 9 12.92 20.87 -7.76
CA ASP A 9 12.14 20.28 -8.84
C ASP A 9 12.46 18.78 -9.02
N ASP A 10 13.73 18.38 -8.88
CA ASP A 10 14.12 16.96 -8.88
C ASP A 10 13.50 16.17 -7.74
N ASN A 11 13.58 16.69 -6.52
CA ASN A 11 12.97 16.05 -5.36
C ASN A 11 11.44 15.98 -5.50
N ALA A 12 10.81 17.04 -6.01
CA ALA A 12 9.38 17.08 -6.27
C ALA A 12 8.95 16.04 -7.33
N ARG A 13 9.74 15.85 -8.39
CA ARG A 13 9.52 14.81 -9.41
C ARG A 13 9.57 13.39 -8.81
N ALA A 14 10.58 13.12 -7.99
CA ALA A 14 10.73 11.83 -7.31
C ALA A 14 9.56 11.57 -6.35
N TRP A 15 9.20 12.56 -5.54
CA TRP A 15 8.07 12.48 -4.62
C TRP A 15 6.73 12.27 -5.34
N PHE A 16 6.50 12.97 -6.45
CA PHE A 16 5.30 12.81 -7.25
C PHE A 16 5.21 11.40 -7.85
N SER A 17 6.33 10.87 -8.36
CA SER A 17 6.40 9.51 -8.90
C SER A 17 6.08 8.47 -7.84
N TYR A 18 6.62 8.63 -6.63
CA TYR A 18 6.31 7.78 -5.49
C TYR A 18 4.81 7.83 -5.11
N LEU A 19 4.21 9.03 -5.06
CA LEU A 19 2.80 9.19 -4.76
C LEU A 19 1.91 8.53 -5.82
N MET A 20 2.27 8.62 -7.10
CA MET A 20 1.57 7.96 -8.19
C MET A 20 1.65 6.44 -8.10
N CYS A 21 2.82 5.89 -7.76
CA CYS A 21 2.98 4.45 -7.51
C CYS A 21 2.09 3.97 -6.35
N ALA A 22 2.08 4.69 -5.23
CA ALA A 22 1.24 4.37 -4.08
C ALA A 22 -0.26 4.41 -4.42
N ARG A 23 -0.69 5.41 -5.20
CA ARG A 23 -2.08 5.51 -5.70
C ARG A 23 -2.44 4.37 -6.63
N TRP A 24 -1.56 4.02 -7.57
CA TRP A 24 -1.76 2.94 -8.52
C TRP A 24 -1.86 1.57 -7.83
N MET A 25 -0.98 1.31 -6.86
CA MET A 25 -1.04 0.11 -6.04
C MET A 25 -2.34 0.06 -5.24
N GLY A 26 -2.76 1.17 -4.63
CA GLY A 26 -4.06 1.27 -3.96
C GLY A 26 -5.23 0.91 -4.86
N LEU A 27 -5.28 1.47 -6.09
CA LEU A 27 -6.32 1.17 -7.07
C LEU A 27 -6.37 -0.32 -7.43
N ARG A 28 -5.20 -0.95 -7.65
CA ARG A 28 -5.10 -2.39 -7.94
C ARG A 28 -5.67 -3.22 -6.79
N LEU A 29 -5.40 -2.84 -5.54
CA LEU A 29 -5.92 -3.54 -4.37
C LEU A 29 -7.42 -3.35 -4.17
N ASP A 30 -7.94 -2.16 -4.46
CA ASP A 30 -9.38 -1.90 -4.45
C ASP A 30 -10.10 -2.80 -5.47
N MET A 31 -9.49 -3.04 -6.64
CA MET A 31 -10.02 -4.00 -7.62
C MET A 31 -10.01 -5.44 -7.11
N GLU A 32 -8.90 -5.91 -6.52
CA GLU A 32 -8.80 -7.26 -5.96
C GLU A 32 -9.84 -7.49 -4.84
N THR A 33 -9.97 -6.54 -3.92
CA THR A 33 -10.95 -6.61 -2.83
C THR A 33 -12.39 -6.60 -3.35
N ALA A 34 -12.69 -5.82 -4.40
CA ALA A 34 -14.00 -5.84 -5.05
C ALA A 34 -14.30 -7.20 -5.71
N VAL A 35 -13.31 -7.83 -6.35
CA VAL A 35 -13.46 -9.17 -6.95
C VAL A 35 -13.74 -10.22 -5.86
N VAL A 36 -12.97 -10.20 -4.77
CA VAL A 36 -13.18 -11.12 -3.63
C VAL A 36 -14.57 -10.91 -3.03
N LEU A 37 -14.99 -9.67 -2.81
CA LEU A 37 -16.30 -9.38 -2.26
C LEU A 37 -17.43 -9.85 -3.18
N ALA A 38 -17.30 -9.64 -4.50
CA ALA A 38 -18.25 -10.13 -5.49
C ALA A 38 -18.35 -11.67 -5.44
N PHE A 39 -17.22 -12.37 -5.29
CA PHE A 39 -17.20 -13.82 -5.16
C PHE A 39 -17.88 -14.31 -3.88
N VAL A 40 -17.61 -13.67 -2.73
CA VAL A 40 -18.28 -14.04 -1.46
C VAL A 40 -19.79 -13.75 -1.53
N CYS A 41 -20.19 -12.62 -2.10
CA CYS A 41 -21.61 -12.32 -2.34
C CYS A 41 -22.28 -13.34 -3.26
N PHE A 42 -21.60 -13.74 -4.34
CA PHE A 42 -22.11 -14.77 -5.25
C PHE A 42 -22.29 -16.11 -4.54
N LEU A 43 -21.28 -16.56 -3.79
CA LEU A 43 -21.37 -17.78 -2.98
C LEU A 43 -22.49 -17.69 -1.94
N ALA A 44 -22.68 -16.52 -1.32
CA ALA A 44 -23.74 -16.30 -0.35
C ALA A 44 -25.14 -16.49 -0.95
N VAL A 45 -25.34 -16.08 -2.21
CA VAL A 45 -26.60 -16.29 -2.92
C VAL A 45 -26.80 -17.76 -3.27
N VAL A 46 -25.78 -18.44 -3.76
CA VAL A 46 -25.85 -19.86 -4.16
C VAL A 46 -26.07 -20.78 -2.96
N LEU A 47 -25.37 -20.54 -1.85
CA LEU A 47 -25.43 -21.39 -0.65
C LEU A 47 -26.54 -20.99 0.33
N ARG A 48 -27.38 -20.01 -0.02
CA ARG A 48 -28.46 -19.49 0.84
C ARG A 48 -29.40 -20.57 1.38
N SER A 49 -29.63 -21.65 0.62
CA SER A 49 -30.54 -22.74 1.02
C SER A 49 -29.86 -23.84 1.82
N THR A 50 -28.52 -23.89 1.83
CA THR A 50 -27.74 -24.98 2.44
C THR A 50 -26.99 -24.55 3.70
N VAL A 51 -26.68 -23.26 3.82
CA VAL A 51 -25.86 -22.70 4.90
C VAL A 51 -26.69 -21.72 5.72
N ASP A 52 -26.48 -21.74 7.04
CA ASP A 52 -27.11 -20.79 7.95
C ASP A 52 -26.78 -19.34 7.56
N VAL A 53 -27.82 -18.50 7.57
CA VAL A 53 -27.71 -17.08 7.18
C VAL A 53 -26.75 -16.32 8.11
N GLY A 54 -26.64 -16.73 9.38
CA GLY A 54 -25.69 -16.16 10.33
C GLY A 54 -24.24 -16.45 9.96
N LEU A 55 -23.93 -17.67 9.52
CA LEU A 55 -22.58 -18.02 9.07
C LEU A 55 -22.18 -17.27 7.79
N LEU A 56 -23.13 -17.10 6.86
CA LEU A 56 -22.92 -16.31 5.65
C LEU A 56 -22.69 -14.82 5.94
N GLY A 57 -23.48 -14.24 6.86
CA GLY A 57 -23.27 -12.88 7.34
C GLY A 57 -21.91 -12.71 8.03
N PHE A 58 -21.51 -13.68 8.84
CA PHE A 58 -20.18 -13.70 9.47
C PHE A 58 -19.05 -13.72 8.43
N ALA A 59 -19.15 -14.59 7.42
CA ALA A 59 -18.16 -14.68 6.34
C ALA A 59 -18.03 -13.35 5.58
N LEU A 60 -19.15 -12.72 5.23
CA LEU A 60 -19.17 -11.42 4.54
C LEU A 60 -18.51 -10.31 5.35
N VAL A 61 -18.87 -10.17 6.63
CA VAL A 61 -18.30 -9.15 7.53
C VAL A 61 -16.81 -9.39 7.75
N TYR A 62 -16.40 -10.66 7.88
CA TYR A 62 -14.99 -11.02 8.03
C TYR A 62 -14.18 -10.69 6.78
N THR A 63 -14.68 -11.04 5.59
CA THR A 63 -14.02 -10.70 4.32
C THR A 63 -13.91 -9.18 4.12
N MET A 64 -14.94 -8.40 4.44
CA MET A 64 -14.87 -6.94 4.39
C MET A 64 -13.82 -6.38 5.36
N SER A 65 -13.81 -6.86 6.59
CA SER A 65 -12.84 -6.44 7.62
C SER A 65 -11.40 -6.77 7.21
N LEU A 66 -11.18 -7.98 6.71
CA LEU A 66 -9.87 -8.43 6.22
C LEU A 66 -9.39 -7.61 5.03
N SER A 67 -10.29 -7.26 4.10
CA SER A 67 -9.98 -6.40 2.95
C SER A 67 -9.52 -5.01 3.40
N GLY A 68 -10.21 -4.42 4.38
CA GLY A 68 -9.82 -3.14 4.97
C GLY A 68 -8.45 -3.19 5.67
N LEU A 69 -8.19 -4.27 6.41
CA LEU A 69 -6.88 -4.48 7.05
C LEU A 69 -5.77 -4.62 6.01
N PHE A 70 -6.03 -5.32 4.91
CA PHE A 70 -5.07 -5.50 3.84
C PHE A 70 -4.71 -4.16 3.15
N GLN A 71 -5.72 -3.34 2.85
CA GLN A 71 -5.51 -1.98 2.32
C GLN A 71 -4.67 -1.13 3.27
N TRP A 72 -4.93 -1.21 4.59
CA TRP A 72 -4.16 -0.50 5.60
C TRP A 72 -2.71 -1.02 5.69
N ALA A 73 -2.51 -2.34 5.70
CA ALA A 73 -1.18 -2.96 5.79
C ALA A 73 -0.28 -2.55 4.61
N VAL A 74 -0.85 -2.43 3.41
CA VAL A 74 -0.10 -1.94 2.24
C VAL A 74 0.30 -0.48 2.41
N ARG A 75 -0.59 0.38 2.93
CA ARG A 75 -0.22 1.79 3.23
C ARG A 75 0.93 1.87 4.22
N VAL A 76 0.89 1.04 5.27
CA VAL A 76 1.98 0.96 6.25
C VAL A 76 3.27 0.46 5.61
N SER A 77 3.20 -0.54 4.73
CA SER A 77 4.38 -1.08 4.04
C SER A 77 5.09 -0.01 3.21
N VAL A 78 4.30 0.80 2.49
CA VAL A 78 4.77 1.94 1.69
C VAL A 78 5.41 3.03 2.56
N GLU A 79 4.84 3.32 3.73
CA GLU A 79 5.45 4.24 4.70
C GLU A 79 6.79 3.70 5.26
N VAL A 80 6.86 2.41 5.57
CA VAL A 80 8.09 1.77 6.04
C VAL A 80 9.18 1.81 4.97
N GLU A 81 8.86 1.57 3.70
CA GLU A 81 9.81 1.65 2.59
C GLU A 81 10.40 3.07 2.45
N THR A 82 9.57 4.09 2.63
CA THR A 82 10.04 5.49 2.67
C THR A 82 11.00 5.74 3.82
N GLN A 83 10.69 5.23 5.01
CA GLN A 83 11.56 5.36 6.18
C GLN A 83 12.88 4.61 5.99
N MET A 84 12.85 3.42 5.39
CA MET A 84 14.05 2.61 5.09
C MET A 84 14.99 3.31 4.11
N THR A 85 14.47 4.07 3.15
CA THR A 85 15.30 4.88 2.24
C THR A 85 16.16 5.91 2.99
N ALA A 86 15.65 6.49 4.09
CA ALA A 86 16.42 7.39 4.93
C ALA A 86 17.53 6.66 5.71
N VAL A 87 17.22 5.46 6.23
CA VAL A 87 18.18 4.60 6.93
C VAL A 87 19.31 4.16 6.00
N GLU A 88 18.99 3.74 4.77
CA GLU A 88 19.97 3.34 3.77
C GLU A 88 20.93 4.49 3.43
N ARG A 89 20.41 5.72 3.35
CA ARG A 89 21.22 6.93 3.14
C ARG A 89 22.21 7.18 4.29
N ILE A 90 21.75 7.10 5.53
CA ILE A 90 22.62 7.25 6.72
C ILE A 90 23.68 6.15 6.75
N SER A 91 23.29 4.90 6.51
CA SER A 91 24.22 3.77 6.45
C SER A 91 25.30 3.96 5.38
N SER A 92 24.92 4.53 4.23
CA SER A 92 25.84 4.86 3.15
C SER A 92 26.84 5.93 3.57
N TYR A 93 26.41 6.98 4.28
CA TYR A 93 27.31 8.01 4.81
C TYR A 93 28.30 7.47 5.84
N CYS A 94 27.91 6.53 6.71
CA CYS A 94 28.82 5.91 7.68
C CYS A 94 29.89 5.00 7.04
N LYS A 95 29.70 4.57 5.79
CA LYS A 95 30.62 3.66 5.07
C LYS A 95 31.55 4.38 4.10
N LEU A 96 31.36 5.69 3.89
CA LEU A 96 32.27 6.47 3.04
C LEU A 96 33.63 6.60 3.74
N PRO A 97 34.75 6.47 2.99
CA PRO A 97 36.07 6.72 3.54
C PRO A 97 36.15 8.18 4.02
N PRO A 98 36.80 8.45 5.17
CA PRO A 98 36.98 9.81 5.66
C PRO A 98 37.75 10.63 4.62
N GLU A 99 37.27 11.84 4.33
CA GLU A 99 37.97 12.76 3.43
C GLU A 99 39.39 13.03 3.97
N GLU A 100 40.40 12.80 3.13
CA GLU A 100 41.79 13.18 3.43
C GLU A 100 41.87 14.71 3.47
N GLY A 101 42.11 15.26 4.66
CA GLY A 101 42.39 16.67 4.89
C GLY A 101 43.84 17.05 4.63
#